data_AF-A0A9D0VKA4-F1
#
_entry.id   AF-A0A9D0VKA4-F1
#
_cell.length_a   1.000
_cell.length_b   1.000
_cell.length_c   1.000
_cell.angle_alpha   90.00
_cell.angle_beta   90.00
_cell.angle_gamma   90.00
#
_symmetry.space_group_name_H-M   'P 1'
#
loop_
_entity.id
_entity.type
_entity.pdbx_description
1 polymer ?
#
loop_
_entity_poly.entity_id
_entity_poly.type
_entity_poly.pdbx_seq_one_letter_code
_entity_poly.pdbx_strand_id
1 'polypeptide(L)'
;MQVAVVVDPEHQRSVLTTIRCATAGFVVGTPAPEQLAADLRLVVVEARRVEAVLRVLAATAPRARIVILWEAADPALLQLALQQPSIVGFVGVVDGIPEPWQLMYAARRVLAPLDPAPLGAQLMPWGATTVSWQPKTTGELRRIVTQIDGIGRSLGLGRREADDLSAAAHELLMNAMYDAPVDARGRPLYADDRTAPVQLAPQHAPTLSLCVGPTRMVLDAVDPFGRLPRQRYLEGVIRGIHNQSGPTTLDTSHGGAGLGLHAMFSSCCMLKAELRPLKSTMVSWMARRGPRSKQRLPRSLFFLPLM
;
A
#
# COMPACT_ATOMS: atom_id res chain seq x y z
N MET A 1 -18.92 -18.51 -2.24
CA MET A 1 -17.64 -17.77 -2.38
C MET A 1 -16.73 -18.20 -1.26
N GLN A 2 -15.64 -18.90 -1.60
CA GLN A 2 -14.81 -19.55 -0.60
C GLN A 2 -13.52 -18.77 -0.34
N VAL A 3 -13.19 -18.65 0.95
CA VAL A 3 -11.92 -18.11 1.44
C VAL A 3 -11.20 -19.22 2.20
N ALA A 4 -9.91 -19.41 1.92
CA ALA A 4 -9.07 -20.32 2.67
C ALA A 4 -8.08 -19.55 3.55
N VAL A 5 -7.83 -20.09 4.74
CA VAL A 5 -6.82 -19.58 5.67
C VAL A 5 -5.82 -20.71 5.95
N VAL A 6 -4.59 -20.51 5.47
CA VAL A 6 -3.46 -21.45 5.55
C VAL A 6 -2.37 -20.86 6.43
N VAL A 7 -2.59 -20.96 7.73
CA VAL A 7 -1.74 -20.40 8.79
C VAL A 7 -1.57 -21.46 9.87
N ASP A 8 -0.69 -21.21 10.84
CA ASP A 8 -0.51 -22.11 11.98
C ASP A 8 -1.79 -22.30 12.78
N PRO A 9 -2.04 -23.51 13.32
CA PRO A 9 -3.23 -23.79 14.12
C PRO A 9 -3.44 -22.79 15.27
N GLU A 10 -2.36 -22.29 15.88
CA GLU A 10 -2.41 -21.30 16.95
C GLU A 10 -2.98 -19.93 16.52
N HIS A 11 -2.66 -19.46 15.31
CA HIS A 11 -3.12 -18.19 14.76
C HIS A 11 -4.45 -18.31 14.02
N GLN A 12 -4.80 -19.53 13.60
CA GLN A 12 -5.92 -19.81 12.70
C GLN A 12 -7.25 -19.26 13.21
N ARG A 13 -7.55 -19.41 14.51
CA ARG A 13 -8.80 -18.92 15.10
C ARG A 13 -8.95 -17.41 14.96
N SER A 14 -7.88 -16.66 15.23
CA SER A 14 -7.88 -15.19 15.17
C SER A 14 -8.08 -14.69 13.73
N VAL A 15 -7.33 -15.27 12.79
CA VAL A 15 -7.39 -14.94 11.36
C VAL A 15 -8.77 -15.29 10.78
N LEU A 16 -9.30 -16.47 11.08
CA LEU A 16 -10.64 -16.90 10.65
C LEU A 16 -11.74 -15.97 11.17
N THR A 17 -11.68 -15.61 12.46
CA THR A 17 -12.68 -14.73 13.06
C THR A 17 -12.71 -13.38 12.35
N THR A 18 -11.53 -12.81 12.08
CA THR A 18 -11.40 -11.53 11.37
C THR A 18 -11.94 -11.61 9.94
N ILE A 19 -11.60 -12.66 9.18
CA ILE A 19 -12.08 -12.84 7.80
C ILE A 19 -13.58 -13.05 7.75
N ARG A 20 -14.17 -13.79 8.69
CA ARG A 20 -15.63 -13.99 8.78
C ARG A 20 -16.39 -12.69 9.02
N CYS A 21 -15.78 -11.69 9.66
CA CYS A 21 -16.35 -10.35 9.76
C CYS A 21 -16.29 -9.55 8.44
N ALA A 22 -15.41 -9.92 7.52
CA ALA A 22 -15.22 -9.24 6.25
C ALA A 22 -16.10 -9.81 5.12
N THR A 23 -16.64 -11.02 5.27
CA THR A 23 -17.43 -11.69 4.22
C THR A 23 -18.54 -12.57 4.79
N ALA A 24 -19.68 -12.61 4.08
CA ALA A 24 -20.73 -13.60 4.31
C ALA A 24 -20.41 -14.98 3.66
N GLY A 25 -19.26 -15.11 3.00
CA GLY A 25 -18.83 -16.33 2.34
C GLY A 25 -18.37 -17.44 3.30
N PHE A 26 -18.13 -18.63 2.75
CA PHE A 26 -17.62 -19.77 3.50
C PHE A 26 -16.12 -19.62 3.71
N VAL A 27 -15.68 -19.66 4.97
CA VAL A 27 -14.27 -19.49 5.35
C VAL A 27 -13.76 -20.79 5.96
N VAL A 28 -12.84 -21.43 5.26
CA VAL A 28 -12.20 -22.69 5.67
C VAL A 28 -10.81 -22.40 6.20
N GLY A 29 -10.54 -22.90 7.40
CA GLY A 29 -9.17 -22.98 7.90
C GLY A 29 -8.61 -24.36 7.58
N THR A 30 -7.43 -24.41 6.95
CA THR A 30 -6.65 -25.64 6.87
C THR A 30 -5.17 -25.34 7.05
N PRO A 31 -4.44 -26.12 7.87
CA PRO A 31 -2.99 -26.04 7.86
C PRO A 31 -2.37 -26.72 6.63
N ALA A 32 -3.12 -27.53 5.89
CA ALA A 32 -2.61 -28.37 4.81
C ALA A 32 -2.97 -27.75 3.43
N PRO A 33 -2.01 -27.17 2.68
CA PRO A 33 -2.26 -26.57 1.37
C PRO A 33 -2.93 -27.53 0.37
N GLU A 34 -2.67 -28.83 0.47
CA GLU A 34 -3.26 -29.87 -0.39
C GLU A 34 -4.78 -30.03 -0.22
N GLN A 35 -5.37 -29.49 0.87
CA GLN A 35 -6.80 -29.55 1.14
C GLN A 35 -7.58 -28.36 0.54
N LEU A 36 -6.93 -27.50 -0.26
CA LEU A 36 -7.57 -26.33 -0.85
C LEU A 36 -8.57 -26.70 -1.96
N ALA A 37 -9.79 -26.17 -1.86
CA ALA A 37 -10.87 -26.37 -2.82
C ALA A 37 -10.66 -25.60 -4.15
N ALA A 38 -11.44 -25.94 -5.18
CA ALA A 38 -11.30 -25.39 -6.53
C ALA A 38 -11.95 -24.01 -6.77
N ASP A 39 -12.87 -23.56 -5.91
CA ASP A 39 -13.66 -22.33 -6.08
C ASP A 39 -13.23 -21.18 -5.14
N LEU A 40 -11.97 -21.20 -4.72
CA LEU A 40 -11.39 -20.17 -3.86
C LEU A 40 -11.25 -18.83 -4.59
N ARG A 41 -11.66 -17.76 -3.91
CA ARG A 41 -11.44 -16.37 -4.36
C ARG A 41 -10.31 -15.67 -3.64
N LEU A 42 -10.07 -16.05 -2.38
CA LEU A 42 -9.02 -15.50 -1.55
C LEU A 42 -8.36 -16.63 -0.75
N VAL A 43 -7.05 -16.59 -0.69
CA VAL A 43 -6.25 -17.38 0.24
C VAL A 43 -5.41 -16.44 1.10
N VAL A 44 -5.59 -16.53 2.41
CA VAL A 44 -4.72 -15.88 3.39
C VAL A 44 -3.72 -16.93 3.85
N VAL A 45 -2.42 -16.67 3.68
CA VAL A 45 -1.37 -17.65 3.90
C VAL A 45 -0.20 -17.04 4.65
N GLU A 46 0.41 -17.79 5.56
CA GLU A 46 1.70 -17.40 6.14
C GLU A 46 2.82 -17.43 5.08
N ALA A 47 3.74 -16.47 5.16
CA ALA A 47 4.90 -16.35 4.27
C ALA A 47 5.58 -17.70 3.96
N ARG A 48 5.89 -18.50 4.98
CA ARG A 48 6.59 -19.78 4.84
C ARG A 48 5.83 -20.87 4.08
N ARG A 49 4.52 -20.70 3.85
CA ARG A 49 3.66 -21.70 3.18
C ARG A 49 3.24 -21.27 1.78
N VAL A 50 3.62 -20.07 1.33
CA VAL A 50 3.12 -19.47 0.08
C VAL A 50 3.46 -20.31 -1.16
N GLU A 51 4.66 -20.90 -1.25
CA GLU A 51 5.07 -21.68 -2.42
C GLU A 51 4.27 -22.99 -2.56
N ALA A 52 3.98 -23.66 -1.43
CA ALA A 52 3.12 -24.84 -1.43
C ALA A 52 1.69 -24.49 -1.87
N VAL A 53 1.15 -23.38 -1.36
CA VAL A 53 -0.17 -22.87 -1.75
C VAL A 53 -0.22 -22.50 -3.24
N LEU A 54 0.80 -21.82 -3.77
CA LEU A 54 0.86 -21.47 -5.19
C LEU A 54 0.82 -22.70 -6.11
N ARG A 55 1.57 -23.76 -5.75
CA ARG A 55 1.57 -25.02 -6.52
C ARG A 55 0.18 -25.66 -6.56
N VAL A 56 -0.53 -25.67 -5.44
CA VAL A 56 -1.89 -26.23 -5.39
C VAL A 56 -2.88 -25.35 -6.14
N LEU A 57 -2.85 -24.03 -5.92
CA LEU A 57 -3.79 -23.09 -6.55
C LEU A 57 -3.65 -23.04 -8.06
N ALA A 58 -2.45 -23.24 -8.62
CA ALA A 58 -2.25 -23.33 -10.05
C ALA A 58 -3.10 -24.46 -10.69
N ALA A 59 -3.32 -25.56 -9.97
CA ALA A 59 -4.12 -26.69 -10.43
C ALA A 59 -5.60 -26.57 -10.04
N THR A 60 -5.92 -26.05 -8.85
CA THR A 60 -7.28 -26.11 -8.30
C THR A 60 -8.07 -24.83 -8.47
N ALA A 61 -7.47 -23.67 -8.17
CA ALA A 61 -8.16 -22.39 -8.12
C ALA A 61 -7.27 -21.25 -8.68
N PRO A 62 -6.97 -21.25 -9.99
CA PRO A 62 -5.99 -20.32 -10.60
C PRO A 62 -6.42 -18.84 -10.55
N ARG A 63 -7.70 -18.57 -10.26
CA ARG A 63 -8.25 -17.22 -10.12
C ARG A 63 -8.20 -16.70 -8.67
N ALA A 64 -7.81 -17.53 -7.71
CA ALA A 64 -7.70 -17.13 -6.32
C ALA A 64 -6.63 -16.03 -6.18
N ARG A 65 -6.93 -15.03 -5.35
CA ARG A 65 -5.95 -14.02 -4.94
C ARG A 65 -5.33 -14.42 -3.61
N ILE A 66 -4.09 -14.03 -3.40
CA ILE A 66 -3.29 -14.41 -2.25
C ILE A 66 -2.92 -13.17 -1.45
N VAL A 67 -3.17 -13.22 -0.15
CA VAL A 67 -2.67 -12.26 0.83
C VAL A 67 -1.71 -12.99 1.76
N ILE A 68 -0.50 -12.48 1.86
CA ILE A 68 0.57 -13.12 2.65
C ILE A 68 0.64 -12.45 4.01
N LEU A 69 0.66 -13.25 5.08
CA LEU A 69 0.97 -12.81 6.43
C LEU A 69 2.49 -12.91 6.64
N TRP A 70 3.13 -11.81 7.05
CA TRP A 70 4.58 -11.73 7.21
C TRP A 70 5.00 -10.91 8.44
N GLU A 71 6.14 -11.25 9.04
CA GLU A 71 6.66 -10.51 10.21
C GLU A 71 7.54 -9.33 9.78
N ALA A 72 8.23 -9.49 8.66
CA ALA A 72 9.11 -8.48 8.09
C ALA A 72 9.04 -8.52 6.55
N ALA A 73 9.42 -7.39 5.94
CA ALA A 73 9.53 -7.31 4.50
C ALA A 73 10.68 -8.20 4.01
N ASP A 74 10.38 -9.11 3.09
CA ASP A 74 11.32 -10.04 2.50
C ASP A 74 11.45 -9.79 0.99
N PRO A 75 12.63 -9.39 0.49
CA PRO A 75 12.87 -9.22 -0.94
C PRO A 75 12.51 -10.44 -1.78
N ALA A 76 12.73 -11.67 -1.29
CA ALA A 76 12.42 -12.89 -2.04
C ALA A 76 10.90 -13.03 -2.25
N LEU A 77 10.10 -12.75 -1.22
CA LEU A 77 8.63 -12.77 -1.33
C LEU A 77 8.11 -11.63 -2.22
N LEU A 78 8.74 -10.45 -2.18
CA LEU A 78 8.40 -9.35 -3.07
C LEU A 78 8.73 -9.67 -4.54
N GLN A 79 9.86 -10.33 -4.80
CA GLN A 79 10.22 -10.85 -6.11
C GLN A 79 9.24 -11.93 -6.59
N LEU A 80 8.84 -12.85 -5.70
CA LEU A 80 7.79 -13.82 -5.99
C LEU A 80 6.48 -13.12 -6.37
N ALA A 81 6.10 -12.05 -5.68
CA ALA A 81 4.90 -11.27 -6.00
C ALA A 81 4.99 -10.47 -7.31
N LEU A 82 6.20 -10.14 -7.79
CA LEU A 82 6.39 -9.62 -9.15
C LEU A 82 6.06 -10.69 -10.20
N GLN A 83 6.48 -11.93 -9.96
CA GLN A 83 6.27 -13.06 -10.86
C GLN A 83 4.86 -13.65 -10.78
N GLN A 84 4.17 -13.46 -9.65
CA GLN A 84 2.85 -14.04 -9.37
C GLN A 84 1.79 -12.95 -9.16
N PRO A 85 1.04 -12.55 -10.21
CA PRO A 85 -0.02 -11.54 -10.11
C PRO A 85 -1.21 -11.94 -9.21
N SER A 86 -1.30 -13.21 -8.82
CA SER A 86 -2.28 -13.68 -7.83
C SER A 86 -1.98 -13.14 -6.43
N ILE A 87 -0.72 -12.84 -6.10
CA ILE A 87 -0.34 -12.21 -4.82
C ILE A 87 -0.70 -10.73 -4.87
N VAL A 88 -1.69 -10.31 -4.08
CA VAL A 88 -2.21 -8.94 -4.14
C VAL A 88 -1.77 -8.07 -2.97
N GLY A 89 -1.22 -8.67 -1.91
CA GLY A 89 -0.67 -7.90 -0.81
C GLY A 89 -0.10 -8.73 0.31
N PHE A 90 0.47 -7.99 1.25
CA PHE A 90 1.17 -8.48 2.42
C PHE A 90 0.62 -7.77 3.66
N VAL A 91 0.29 -8.53 4.69
CA VAL A 91 -0.20 -8.04 5.97
C VAL A 91 0.86 -8.31 7.02
N GLY A 92 1.37 -7.24 7.62
CA GLY A 92 2.26 -7.29 8.77
C GLY A 92 1.61 -7.99 9.96
N VAL A 93 2.32 -8.95 10.58
CA VAL A 93 1.87 -9.68 11.77
C VAL A 93 2.88 -9.64 12.90
N VAL A 94 2.38 -9.43 14.12
CA VAL A 94 3.19 -9.51 15.36
C VAL A 94 2.82 -10.83 16.02
N ASP A 95 3.81 -11.68 16.26
CA ASP A 95 3.59 -13.03 16.81
C ASP A 95 2.50 -13.77 16.03
N GLY A 96 2.61 -13.77 14.69
CA GLY A 96 1.65 -14.40 13.78
C GLY A 96 0.26 -13.76 13.70
N ILE A 97 -0.05 -12.71 14.48
CA ILE A 97 -1.37 -12.08 14.53
C ILE A 97 -1.39 -10.77 13.72
N PRO A 98 -2.25 -10.66 12.68
CA PRO A 98 -2.44 -9.42 11.93
C PRO A 98 -3.31 -8.39 12.68
N GLU A 99 -3.14 -7.11 12.38
CA GLU A 99 -4.13 -6.10 12.79
C GLU A 99 -5.48 -6.38 12.08
N PRO A 100 -6.60 -6.57 12.80
CA PRO A 100 -7.84 -7.08 12.20
C PRO A 100 -8.35 -6.27 11.01
N TRP A 101 -8.32 -4.94 11.11
CA TRP A 101 -8.81 -4.07 10.04
C TRP A 101 -7.99 -4.16 8.75
N GLN A 102 -6.68 -4.46 8.81
CA GLN A 102 -5.84 -4.60 7.61
C GLN A 102 -6.24 -5.86 6.83
N LEU A 103 -6.48 -6.95 7.57
CA LEU A 103 -6.94 -8.19 6.99
C LEU A 103 -8.37 -8.06 6.46
N MET A 104 -9.26 -7.38 7.18
CA MET A 104 -10.61 -7.07 6.69
C MET A 104 -10.59 -6.20 5.43
N TYR A 105 -9.70 -5.20 5.38
CA TYR A 105 -9.47 -4.39 4.19
C TYR A 105 -9.06 -5.28 3.02
N ALA A 106 -7.96 -6.04 3.15
CA ALA A 106 -7.47 -6.93 2.10
C ALA A 106 -8.55 -7.89 1.60
N ALA A 107 -9.29 -8.51 2.53
CA ALA A 107 -10.39 -9.40 2.20
C ALA A 107 -11.49 -8.69 1.42
N ARG A 108 -12.03 -7.56 1.92
CA ARG A 108 -13.08 -6.82 1.21
C ARG A 108 -12.64 -6.39 -0.19
N ARG A 109 -11.39 -5.94 -0.35
CA ARG A 109 -10.88 -5.50 -1.66
C ARG A 109 -10.79 -6.64 -2.67
N VAL A 110 -10.39 -7.84 -2.24
CA VAL A 110 -10.38 -9.03 -3.11
C VAL A 110 -11.78 -9.54 -3.39
N LEU A 111 -12.63 -9.56 -2.37
CA LEU A 111 -13.91 -10.23 -2.41
C LEU A 111 -14.99 -9.37 -3.09
N ALA A 112 -14.96 -8.05 -2.90
CA ALA A 112 -15.84 -7.07 -3.52
C ALA A 112 -15.03 -6.08 -4.39
N PRO A 113 -14.46 -6.53 -5.53
CA PRO A 113 -13.62 -5.68 -6.36
C PRO A 113 -14.39 -4.54 -7.02
N LEU A 114 -15.72 -4.63 -7.18
CA LEU A 114 -16.48 -3.51 -7.76
C LEU A 114 -16.69 -2.36 -6.76
N ASP A 115 -16.52 -2.61 -5.46
CA ASP A 115 -16.69 -1.58 -4.45
C ASP A 115 -15.58 -0.53 -4.57
N PRO A 116 -15.91 0.76 -4.39
CA PRO A 116 -14.90 1.79 -4.30
C PRO A 116 -13.88 1.48 -3.21
N ALA A 117 -12.60 1.61 -3.56
CA ALA A 117 -11.53 1.52 -2.58
C ALA A 117 -11.73 2.62 -1.53
N PRO A 118 -11.71 2.28 -0.22
CA PRO A 118 -11.88 3.27 0.82
C PRO A 118 -10.72 4.26 0.81
N LEU A 119 -11.05 5.54 0.92
CA LEU A 119 -10.09 6.58 1.27
C LEU A 119 -9.57 6.31 2.67
N GLY A 120 -8.38 6.82 2.97
CA GLY A 120 -7.75 6.77 4.29
C GLY A 120 -8.69 7.20 5.40
N ALA A 121 -9.44 8.28 5.20
CA ALA A 121 -10.43 8.77 6.18
C ALA A 121 -11.50 7.73 6.55
N GLN A 122 -11.89 6.84 5.63
CA GLN A 122 -12.87 5.78 5.88
C GLN A 122 -12.25 4.56 6.59
N LEU A 123 -10.92 4.49 6.67
CA LEU A 123 -10.17 3.48 7.42
C LEU A 123 -9.83 3.93 8.85
N MET A 124 -10.19 5.17 9.20
CA MET A 124 -9.90 5.76 10.50
C MET A 124 -11.05 5.53 11.48
N PRO A 125 -10.74 5.42 12.78
CA PRO A 125 -11.79 5.46 13.81
C PRO A 125 -12.50 6.82 13.80
N TRP A 126 -13.67 6.88 14.43
CA TRP A 126 -14.45 8.11 14.56
C TRP A 126 -13.64 9.25 15.20
N GLY A 127 -13.91 10.48 14.76
CA GLY A 127 -13.23 11.69 15.24
C GLY A 127 -11.95 12.05 14.48
N ALA A 128 -11.68 11.46 13.31
CA ALA A 128 -10.58 11.86 12.45
C ALA A 128 -10.90 13.14 11.65
N THR A 129 -9.92 14.04 11.54
CA THR A 129 -10.01 15.29 10.78
C THR A 129 -9.30 15.13 9.46
N THR A 130 -9.91 15.61 8.36
CA THR A 130 -9.31 15.53 7.03
C THR A 130 -9.12 16.92 6.43
N VAL A 131 -7.95 17.16 5.86
CA VAL A 131 -7.65 18.35 5.04
C VAL A 131 -7.23 17.85 3.66
N SER A 132 -7.71 18.52 2.61
CA SER A 132 -7.46 18.11 1.22
C SER A 132 -6.99 19.28 0.37
N TRP A 133 -6.12 18.97 -0.59
CA TRP A 133 -5.56 19.91 -1.55
C TRP A 133 -5.61 19.34 -2.96
N GLN A 134 -5.65 20.22 -3.96
CA GLN A 134 -5.57 19.88 -5.39
C GLN A 134 -4.51 20.73 -6.08
N PRO A 135 -3.21 20.40 -5.92
CA PRO A 135 -2.15 21.18 -6.54
C PRO A 135 -2.18 21.04 -8.06
N LYS A 136 -2.02 22.18 -8.74
CA LYS A 136 -1.90 22.29 -10.20
C LYS A 136 -0.48 22.66 -10.59
N THR A 137 0.31 23.22 -9.67
CA THR A 137 1.65 23.73 -9.95
C THR A 137 2.71 23.19 -9.01
N THR A 138 3.96 23.15 -9.45
CA THR A 138 5.12 22.82 -8.59
C THR A 138 5.21 23.75 -7.37
N GLY A 139 4.84 25.02 -7.52
CA GLY A 139 4.80 25.97 -6.42
C GLY A 139 3.75 25.61 -5.36
N GLU A 140 2.56 25.19 -5.77
CA GLU A 140 1.52 24.71 -4.87
C GLU A 140 1.92 23.41 -4.17
N LEU A 141 2.53 22.46 -4.88
CA LEU A 141 3.10 21.25 -4.29
C LEU A 141 4.04 21.60 -3.13
N ARG A 142 5.01 22.49 -3.36
CA ARG A 142 5.97 22.91 -2.32
C ARG A 142 5.27 23.55 -1.13
N ARG A 143 4.31 24.46 -1.37
CA ARG A 143 3.53 25.10 -0.30
C ARG A 143 2.75 24.08 0.53
N ILE A 144 2.11 23.10 -0.11
CA ILE A 144 1.35 22.05 0.57
C ILE A 144 2.27 21.19 1.44
N VAL A 145 3.44 20.79 0.94
CA VAL A 145 4.42 20.02 1.74
C VAL A 145 4.86 20.82 2.98
N THR A 146 5.16 22.11 2.83
CA THR A 146 5.46 22.99 3.98
C THR A 146 4.28 23.11 4.95
N GLN A 147 3.05 23.16 4.44
CA GLN A 147 1.86 23.23 5.26
C GLN A 147 1.63 21.92 6.05
N ILE A 148 1.91 20.78 5.44
CA ILE A 148 1.85 19.45 6.08
C ILE A 148 2.90 19.31 7.18
N ASP A 149 4.13 19.77 6.97
CA ASP A 149 5.17 19.86 8.02
C ASP A 149 4.67 20.70 9.20
N GLY A 150 4.12 21.88 8.92
CA GLY A 150 3.52 22.76 9.94
C GLY A 150 2.40 22.09 10.73
N ILE A 151 1.48 21.38 10.05
CA ILE A 151 0.42 20.59 10.68
C ILE A 151 1.03 19.50 11.57
N GLY A 152 2.01 18.75 11.07
CA GLY A 152 2.71 17.72 11.82
C GLY A 152 3.30 18.24 13.13
N ARG A 153 3.97 19.39 13.08
CA ARG A 153 4.52 20.06 14.27
C ARG A 153 3.43 20.52 15.24
N SER A 154 2.34 21.12 14.75
CA SER A 154 1.22 21.53 15.60
C SER A 154 0.51 20.36 16.28
N LEU A 155 0.57 19.17 15.66
CA LEU A 155 0.03 17.92 16.19
C LEU A 155 0.95 17.25 17.23
N GLY A 156 2.10 17.87 17.54
CA GLY A 156 3.08 17.36 18.49
C GLY A 156 3.84 16.13 17.99
N LEU A 157 3.94 15.93 16.67
CA LEU A 157 4.76 14.86 16.12
C LEU A 157 6.24 15.10 16.45
N GLY A 158 6.98 14.02 16.73
CA GLY A 158 8.43 14.09 16.83
C GLY A 158 9.05 14.49 15.51
N ARG A 159 10.25 15.10 15.54
CA ARG A 159 10.94 15.59 14.33
C ARG A 159 10.96 14.57 13.19
N ARG A 160 11.36 13.33 13.49
CA ARG A 160 11.41 12.24 12.51
C ARG A 160 10.05 11.92 11.89
N GLU A 161 8.98 11.92 12.69
CA GLU A 161 7.63 11.61 12.20
C GLU A 161 7.09 12.72 11.29
N ALA A 162 7.41 13.99 11.62
CA ALA A 162 7.07 15.14 10.79
C ALA A 162 7.87 15.14 9.46
N ASP A 163 9.16 14.80 9.52
CA ASP A 163 10.02 14.64 8.34
C ASP A 163 9.47 13.50 7.44
N ASP A 164 9.14 12.34 8.02
CA ASP A 164 8.57 11.19 7.32
C ASP A 164 7.23 11.54 6.65
N LEU A 165 6.35 12.26 7.36
CA LEU A 165 5.06 12.71 6.84
C LEU A 165 5.24 13.66 5.64
N SER A 166 6.16 14.63 5.76
CA SER A 166 6.42 15.63 4.72
C SER A 166 7.09 15.02 3.50
N ALA A 167 8.04 14.10 3.72
CA ALA A 167 8.68 13.32 2.66
C ALA A 167 7.65 12.44 1.92
N ALA A 168 6.77 11.76 2.65
CA ALA A 168 5.71 10.97 2.03
C ALA A 168 4.76 11.85 1.19
N ALA A 169 4.35 13.01 1.70
CA ALA A 169 3.52 13.96 0.94
C ALA A 169 4.22 14.45 -0.34
N HIS A 170 5.52 14.77 -0.25
CA HIS A 170 6.32 15.19 -1.39
C HIS A 170 6.38 14.08 -2.45
N GLU A 171 6.75 12.86 -2.07
CA GLU A 171 6.87 11.72 -2.99
C GLU A 171 5.53 11.35 -3.64
N LEU A 172 4.44 11.34 -2.86
CA LEU A 172 3.10 11.08 -3.38
C LEU A 172 2.68 12.11 -4.43
N LEU A 173 2.91 13.41 -4.16
CA LEU A 173 2.62 14.47 -5.12
C LEU A 173 3.53 14.44 -6.33
N MET A 174 4.82 14.14 -6.15
CA MET A 174 5.75 13.99 -7.28
C MET A 174 5.30 12.87 -8.21
N ASN A 175 4.95 11.70 -7.67
CA ASN A 175 4.42 10.60 -8.48
C ASN A 175 3.11 11.00 -9.21
N ALA A 176 2.19 11.66 -8.51
CA ALA A 176 0.89 12.01 -9.07
C ALA A 176 0.94 13.18 -10.09
N MET A 177 1.86 14.14 -9.92
CA MET A 177 1.95 15.34 -10.77
C MET A 177 2.98 15.21 -11.89
N TYR A 178 4.02 14.38 -11.74
CA TYR A 178 5.09 14.26 -12.73
C TYR A 178 5.04 12.92 -13.48
N ASP A 179 4.85 11.81 -12.77
CA ASP A 179 4.92 10.47 -13.39
C ASP A 179 3.58 10.03 -14.01
N ALA A 180 2.46 10.37 -13.38
CA ALA A 180 1.14 9.92 -13.81
C ALA A 180 0.63 10.60 -15.10
N PRO A 181 0.79 11.93 -15.31
CA PRO A 181 0.17 12.61 -16.43
C PRO A 181 0.66 12.17 -17.81
N VAL A 182 -0.27 12.07 -18.75
CA VAL A 182 -0.01 11.70 -20.14
C VAL A 182 -0.68 12.62 -21.14
N ASP A 183 -0.11 12.68 -22.34
CA ASP A 183 -0.76 13.28 -23.50
C ASP A 183 -1.91 12.40 -24.03
N ALA A 184 -2.64 12.90 -25.03
CA ALA A 184 -3.73 12.17 -25.68
C ALA A 184 -3.28 10.86 -26.37
N ARG A 185 -1.97 10.64 -26.55
CA ARG A 185 -1.38 9.41 -27.11
C ARG A 185 -0.86 8.48 -26.02
N GLY A 186 -1.09 8.79 -24.74
CA GLY A 186 -0.65 7.97 -23.60
C GLY A 186 0.84 8.12 -23.27
N ARG A 187 1.55 9.09 -23.85
CA ARG A 187 2.96 9.35 -23.56
C ARG A 187 3.10 10.21 -22.31
N PRO A 188 4.04 9.92 -21.40
CA PRO A 188 4.27 10.74 -20.21
C PRO A 188 4.55 12.21 -20.57
N LEU A 189 3.94 13.15 -19.84
CA LEU A 189 4.13 14.59 -20.09
C LEU A 189 5.40 15.14 -19.43
N TYR A 190 5.73 14.66 -18.22
CA TYR A 190 6.77 15.26 -17.38
C TYR A 190 7.72 14.22 -16.76
N ALA A 191 7.60 12.93 -17.12
CA ALA A 191 8.39 11.88 -16.48
C ALA A 191 9.89 11.99 -16.78
N ASP A 192 10.26 12.56 -17.93
CA ASP A 192 11.64 12.69 -18.40
C ASP A 192 12.39 13.88 -17.78
N ASP A 193 11.67 14.91 -17.31
CA ASP A 193 12.23 16.06 -16.60
C ASP A 193 11.39 16.41 -15.36
N ARG A 194 11.79 15.81 -14.24
CA ARG A 194 11.18 16.05 -12.92
C ARG A 194 11.51 17.41 -12.32
N THR A 195 12.43 18.15 -12.92
CA THR A 195 12.83 19.49 -12.47
C THR A 195 12.06 20.60 -13.19
N ALA A 196 11.44 20.27 -14.33
CA ALA A 196 10.59 21.19 -15.06
C ALA A 196 9.42 21.68 -14.19
N PRO A 197 9.05 22.97 -14.31
CA PRO A 197 7.83 23.48 -13.69
C PRO A 197 6.61 22.81 -14.35
N VAL A 198 5.76 22.23 -13.51
CA VAL A 198 4.51 21.59 -13.95
C VAL A 198 3.36 22.59 -13.80
N GLN A 199 2.46 22.59 -14.80
CA GLN A 199 1.19 23.29 -14.79
C GLN A 199 0.11 22.33 -15.32
N LEU A 200 -0.68 21.76 -14.41
CA LEU A 200 -1.76 20.83 -14.74
C LEU A 200 -3.05 21.58 -15.04
N ALA A 201 -3.80 21.08 -16.01
CA ALA A 201 -5.19 21.46 -16.20
C ALA A 201 -6.03 21.00 -14.98
N PRO A 202 -7.15 21.66 -14.65
CA PRO A 202 -7.95 21.31 -13.48
C PRO A 202 -8.37 19.83 -13.42
N GLN A 203 -8.71 19.22 -14.55
CA GLN A 203 -9.09 17.81 -14.66
C GLN A 203 -7.92 16.83 -14.50
N HIS A 204 -6.68 17.31 -14.57
CA HIS A 204 -5.46 16.53 -14.38
C HIS A 204 -4.87 16.69 -12.97
N ALA A 205 -5.38 17.63 -12.19
CA ALA A 205 -4.87 17.91 -10.86
C ALA A 205 -5.17 16.73 -9.91
N PRO A 206 -4.14 16.15 -9.26
CA PRO A 206 -4.38 15.11 -8.27
C PRO A 206 -5.00 15.71 -7.01
N THR A 207 -5.67 14.86 -6.23
CA THR A 207 -6.11 15.22 -4.87
C THR A 207 -5.15 14.61 -3.86
N LEU A 208 -4.59 15.43 -2.97
CA LEU A 208 -3.89 14.96 -1.78
C LEU A 208 -4.75 15.21 -0.55
N SER A 209 -4.96 14.21 0.29
CA SER A 209 -5.70 14.33 1.54
C SER A 209 -4.85 13.86 2.71
N LEU A 210 -4.75 14.68 3.76
CA LEU A 210 -4.19 14.30 5.05
C LEU A 210 -5.35 14.07 6.03
N CYS A 211 -5.51 12.82 6.46
CA CYS A 211 -6.43 12.44 7.50
C CYS A 211 -5.67 12.16 8.81
N VAL A 212 -6.09 12.77 9.90
CA VAL A 212 -5.44 12.66 11.21
C VAL A 212 -6.47 12.20 12.23
N GLY A 213 -6.20 11.05 12.85
CA GLY A 213 -6.99 10.52 13.95
C GLY A 213 -6.17 10.39 15.23
N PRO A 214 -6.77 9.79 16.28
CA PRO A 214 -6.15 9.69 17.60
C PRO A 214 -4.89 8.81 17.61
N THR A 215 -4.87 7.73 16.83
CA THR A 215 -3.81 6.72 16.87
C THR A 215 -3.05 6.58 15.56
N ARG A 216 -3.49 7.24 14.49
CA ARG A 216 -2.92 7.12 13.14
C ARG A 216 -3.09 8.41 12.34
N MET A 217 -2.32 8.50 11.27
CA MET A 217 -2.45 9.49 10.21
C MET A 217 -2.34 8.80 8.86
N VAL A 218 -3.03 9.34 7.86
CA VAL A 218 -3.06 8.82 6.49
C VAL A 218 -2.88 9.97 5.51
N LEU A 219 -1.99 9.78 4.55
CA LEU A 219 -1.94 10.56 3.33
C LEU A 219 -2.53 9.71 2.20
N ASP A 220 -3.50 10.25 1.48
CA ASP A 220 -3.99 9.69 0.22
C ASP A 220 -3.63 10.65 -0.91
N ALA A 221 -2.97 10.15 -1.95
CA ALA A 221 -2.86 10.85 -3.22
C ALA A 221 -3.65 10.10 -4.30
N VAL A 222 -4.57 10.81 -4.94
CA VAL A 222 -5.43 10.29 -6.00
C VAL A 222 -5.16 11.06 -7.29
N ASP A 223 -4.61 10.38 -8.29
CA ASP A 223 -4.48 10.91 -9.65
C ASP A 223 -5.62 10.42 -10.56
N PRO A 224 -5.99 11.16 -11.62
CA PRO A 224 -7.05 10.80 -12.56
C PRO A 224 -6.56 9.96 -13.76
N PHE A 225 -5.38 9.36 -13.70
CA PHE A 225 -4.77 8.66 -14.84
C PHE A 225 -4.78 7.14 -14.71
N GLY A 226 -4.57 6.61 -13.51
CA GLY A 226 -4.62 5.15 -13.28
C GLY A 226 -3.52 4.40 -14.03
N ARG A 227 -2.27 4.86 -13.92
CA ARG A 227 -1.12 4.34 -14.69
C ARG A 227 -0.01 3.70 -13.87
N LEU A 228 -0.13 3.60 -12.54
CA LEU A 228 0.94 3.03 -11.70
C LEU A 228 1.16 1.54 -12.03
N PRO A 229 2.30 1.16 -12.65
CA PRO A 229 2.56 -0.24 -12.94
C PRO A 229 2.90 -0.98 -11.65
N ARG A 230 2.34 -2.18 -11.51
CA ARG A 230 2.65 -3.09 -10.39
C ARG A 230 4.16 -3.29 -10.21
N GLN A 231 4.85 -3.51 -11.33
CA GLN A 231 6.29 -3.75 -11.35
C GLN A 231 7.05 -2.60 -10.71
N ARG A 232 6.78 -1.35 -11.14
CA ARG A 232 7.41 -0.14 -10.59
C ARG A 232 7.16 0.01 -9.10
N TYR A 233 5.94 -0.30 -8.64
CA TYR A 233 5.56 -0.22 -7.23
C TYR A 233 6.37 -1.18 -6.35
N LEU A 234 6.40 -2.47 -6.71
CA LEU A 234 7.11 -3.50 -5.94
C LEU A 234 8.63 -3.35 -6.05
N GLU A 235 9.17 -3.10 -7.25
CA GLU A 235 10.61 -2.86 -7.43
C GLU A 235 11.10 -1.64 -6.66
N GLY A 236 10.28 -0.59 -6.54
CA GLY A 236 10.60 0.58 -5.72
C GLY A 236 10.88 0.19 -4.27
N VAL A 237 10.05 -0.70 -3.70
CA VAL A 237 10.25 -1.23 -2.35
C VAL A 237 11.49 -2.15 -2.29
N ILE A 238 11.62 -3.09 -3.23
CA ILE A 238 12.74 -4.05 -3.27
C ILE A 238 14.10 -3.35 -3.34
N ARG A 239 14.26 -2.39 -4.25
CA ARG A 239 15.52 -1.66 -4.45
C ARG A 239 16.01 -1.01 -3.17
N GLY A 240 15.10 -0.37 -2.42
CA GLY A 240 15.49 0.31 -1.20
C GLY A 240 15.79 -0.64 -0.03
N ILE A 241 15.18 -1.84 0.01
CA ILE A 241 15.57 -2.86 0.99
C ILE A 241 17.02 -3.31 0.73
N HIS A 242 17.39 -3.60 -0.52
CA HIS A 242 18.76 -4.01 -0.85
C HIS A 242 19.80 -2.92 -0.54
N ASN A 243 19.47 -1.65 -0.80
CA ASN A 243 20.37 -0.53 -0.52
C ASN A 243 20.63 -0.28 0.97
N GLN A 244 19.80 -0.82 1.88
CA GLN A 244 20.05 -0.77 3.33
C GLN A 244 21.04 -1.84 3.82
N SER A 245 21.32 -2.86 3.00
CA SER A 245 22.17 -4.01 3.37
C SER A 245 23.60 -3.95 2.79
N GLY A 246 23.92 -2.94 1.97
CA GLY A 246 25.25 -2.72 1.38
C GLY A 246 26.03 -1.54 2.00
N PRO A 247 27.35 -1.39 1.71
CA PRO A 247 28.14 -0.28 2.21
C PRO A 247 27.55 1.06 1.75
N THR A 248 27.23 1.90 2.73
CA THR A 248 26.46 3.14 2.62
C THR A 248 27.11 4.15 1.67
N THR A 249 26.68 4.12 0.41
CA THR A 249 26.72 5.28 -0.48
C THR A 249 25.28 5.53 -0.92
N LEU A 250 24.54 6.25 -0.07
CA LEU A 250 23.34 6.95 -0.51
C LEU A 250 23.82 7.99 -1.51
N ASP A 251 23.81 7.63 -2.79
CA ASP A 251 24.01 8.60 -3.86
C ASP A 251 22.80 9.53 -3.88
N THR A 252 22.90 10.63 -3.14
CA THR A 252 21.91 11.71 -3.10
C THR A 252 21.97 12.58 -4.36
N SER A 253 22.89 12.30 -5.30
CA SER A 253 23.07 13.10 -6.52
C SER A 253 22.25 12.63 -7.72
N HIS A 254 21.67 11.42 -7.67
CA HIS A 254 20.78 10.90 -8.71
C HIS A 254 19.46 10.41 -8.11
N GLY A 255 18.42 11.25 -8.18
CA GLY A 255 17.04 10.96 -7.74
C GLY A 255 16.38 9.83 -8.55
N GLY A 256 16.84 8.59 -8.36
CA GLY A 256 16.29 7.42 -9.01
C GLY A 256 14.86 7.14 -8.55
N ALA A 257 14.00 6.80 -9.51
CA ALA A 257 12.55 6.57 -9.40
C ALA A 257 12.09 5.43 -8.44
N GLY A 258 12.96 4.94 -7.54
CA GLY A 258 12.66 3.92 -6.54
C GLY A 258 12.97 4.31 -5.09
N LEU A 259 13.75 5.36 -4.83
CA LEU A 259 14.12 5.75 -3.45
C LEU A 259 12.92 6.25 -2.64
N GLY A 260 12.00 6.99 -3.28
CA GLY A 260 10.81 7.54 -2.64
C GLY A 260 9.82 6.47 -2.15
N LEU A 261 9.56 5.43 -2.94
CA LEU A 261 8.65 4.34 -2.57
C LEU A 261 9.17 3.55 -1.37
N HIS A 262 10.47 3.25 -1.34
CA HIS A 262 11.06 2.58 -0.19
C HIS A 262 11.09 3.46 1.06
N ALA A 263 11.40 4.75 0.92
CA ALA A 263 11.37 5.69 2.04
C ALA A 263 9.97 5.75 2.67
N MET A 264 8.94 5.89 1.83
CA MET A 264 7.53 5.82 2.25
C MET A 264 7.20 4.48 2.91
N PHE A 265 7.58 3.35 2.29
CA PHE A 265 7.34 2.04 2.88
C PHE A 265 8.03 1.89 4.24
N SER A 266 9.27 2.35 4.37
CA SER A 266 10.07 2.24 5.59
C SER A 266 9.53 3.06 6.77
N SER A 267 8.83 4.17 6.50
CA SER A 267 8.27 5.05 7.53
C SER A 267 6.80 4.79 7.86
N CYS A 268 6.12 3.91 7.11
CA CYS A 268 4.70 3.61 7.30
C CYS A 268 4.44 2.33 8.11
N CYS A 269 3.21 2.16 8.59
CA CYS A 269 2.66 0.85 8.98
C CYS A 269 1.85 0.19 7.85
N MET A 270 1.39 0.97 6.87
CA MET A 270 0.75 0.46 5.66
C MET A 270 1.03 1.39 4.49
N LEU A 271 1.46 0.81 3.38
CA LEU A 271 1.50 1.43 2.06
C LEU A 271 0.54 0.67 1.15
N LYS A 272 -0.40 1.36 0.50
CA LYS A 272 -1.32 0.73 -0.46
C LYS A 272 -1.37 1.48 -1.77
N ALA A 273 -1.52 0.74 -2.85
CA ALA A 273 -1.87 1.24 -4.17
C ALA A 273 -3.17 0.58 -4.65
N GLU A 274 -4.15 1.40 -5.00
CA GLU A 274 -5.44 0.99 -5.57
C GLU A 274 -5.53 1.60 -6.96
N LEU A 275 -5.69 0.74 -7.97
CA LEU A 275 -5.61 1.15 -9.37
C LEU A 275 -6.94 0.89 -10.06
N ARG A 276 -7.53 1.91 -10.66
CA ARG A 276 -8.55 1.78 -11.71
C ARG A 276 -7.88 2.10 -13.04
N PRO A 277 -7.57 1.09 -13.87
CA PRO A 277 -6.84 1.30 -15.12
C PRO A 277 -7.46 2.43 -15.95
N LEU A 278 -6.61 3.36 -16.38
CA LEU A 278 -7.00 4.51 -17.23
C LEU A 278 -8.05 5.46 -16.61
N LYS A 279 -8.31 5.35 -15.30
CA LYS A 279 -9.29 6.19 -14.59
C LYS A 279 -8.72 6.87 -13.36
N SER A 280 -8.01 6.13 -12.51
CA SER A 280 -7.41 6.71 -11.30
C SER A 280 -6.40 5.79 -10.64
N THR A 281 -5.34 6.36 -10.07
CA THR A 281 -4.53 5.67 -9.06
C THR A 281 -4.75 6.34 -7.72
N MET A 282 -4.97 5.56 -6.67
CA MET A 282 -4.85 6.02 -5.29
C MET A 282 -3.65 5.35 -4.64
N VAL A 283 -2.71 6.13 -4.13
CA VAL A 283 -1.63 5.64 -3.27
C VAL A 283 -1.81 6.22 -1.88
N SER A 284 -1.86 5.35 -0.87
CA SER A 284 -2.00 5.77 0.52
C SER A 284 -0.80 5.37 1.35
N TRP A 285 -0.30 6.32 2.13
CA TRP A 285 0.69 6.13 3.17
C TRP A 285 0.03 6.29 4.53
N MET A 286 0.17 5.32 5.42
CA MET A 286 -0.40 5.37 6.77
C MET A 286 0.67 5.13 7.82
N ALA A 287 0.67 5.98 8.85
CA ALA A 287 1.56 5.85 10.01
C ALA A 287 0.78 5.84 11.33
N ARG A 288 1.35 5.18 12.33
CA ARG A 288 0.87 5.22 13.72
C ARG A 288 1.31 6.53 14.39
N ARG A 289 0.50 6.98 15.35
CA ARG A 289 0.77 8.14 16.22
C ARG A 289 0.85 7.70 17.68
N GLY A 290 1.52 8.53 18.49
CA GLY A 290 1.62 8.34 19.94
C GLY A 290 2.69 7.32 20.34
N PRO A 291 2.72 6.84 21.59
CA PRO A 291 3.80 6.00 22.12
C PRO A 291 4.12 4.75 21.30
N ARG A 292 3.11 4.25 20.58
CA ARG A 292 3.20 3.08 19.70
C ARG A 292 3.82 3.37 18.32
N SER A 293 4.07 4.62 17.94
CA SER A 293 4.81 4.96 16.72
C SER A 293 6.29 4.56 16.80
N LYS A 294 6.82 4.45 18.03
CA LYS A 294 8.20 4.03 18.29
C LYS A 294 8.42 2.52 18.15
N GLN A 295 7.34 1.73 18.11
CA GLN A 295 7.45 0.29 17.90
C GLN A 295 7.70 0.03 16.42
N ARG A 296 8.84 -0.60 16.08
CA ARG A 296 9.04 -1.17 14.75
C ARG A 296 8.07 -2.33 14.59
N LEU A 297 6.95 -2.05 13.96
CA LEU A 297 5.96 -3.07 13.65
C LEU A 297 6.11 -3.57 12.21
N PRO A 298 5.74 -4.83 11.98
CA PRO A 298 5.54 -5.39 10.66
C PRO A 298 4.70 -4.43 9.80
N ARG A 299 5.12 -4.23 8.56
CA ARG A 299 4.52 -3.26 7.65
C ARG A 299 3.64 -3.96 6.65
N SER A 300 2.51 -3.36 6.30
CA SER A 300 1.61 -3.92 5.28
C SER A 300 1.83 -3.24 3.93
N LEU A 301 1.76 -4.03 2.86
CA LEU A 301 1.96 -3.57 1.49
C LEU A 301 0.86 -4.14 0.60
N PHE A 302 0.09 -3.28 -0.07
CA PHE A 302 -1.00 -3.73 -0.95
C PHE A 302 -0.87 -3.14 -2.35
N PHE A 303 -1.09 -3.97 -3.35
CA PHE A 303 -1.29 -3.54 -4.73
C PHE A 303 -2.53 -4.22 -5.29
N LEU A 304 -3.63 -3.47 -5.38
CA LEU A 304 -4.96 -3.98 -5.67
C LEU A 304 -5.48 -3.31 -6.96
N PRO A 305 -5.28 -3.95 -8.13
CA PRO A 305 -5.92 -3.50 -9.35
C PRO A 305 -7.42 -3.85 -9.28
N LEU A 306 -8.26 -2.84 -9.47
CA LEU A 306 -9.67 -3.02 -9.75
C LEU A 306 -9.79 -3.54 -11.18
N MET A 307 -10.08 -4.83 -11.31
CA MET A 307 -10.46 -5.50 -12.55
C MET A 307 -11.97 -5.65 -12.62
#